data_AF-A0A3D0M588-F1
#
_entry.id   AF-A0A3D0M588-F1
#
_cell.length_a   1.000
_cell.length_b   1.000
_cell.length_c   1.000
_cell.angle_alpha   90.00
_cell.angle_beta   90.00
_cell.angle_gamma   90.00
#
_symmetry.space_group_name_H-M   'P 1'
#
loop_
_entity.id
_entity.type
_entity.pdbx_description
1 polymer ?
#
loop_
_entity_poly.entity_id
_entity_poly.type
_entity_poly.pdbx_seq_one_letter_code
_entity_poly.pdbx_strand_id
1 'polypeptide(L)'
;FILQTRPSVVGSFIIGNPIIFINNQKLENSIRSIDNQTVQLNDVIPFEWDTLYTFGAYSSKEEIEDIIGFKSADIKENNINEGMVHLLFAKDDKVVASILGYSSNLGYSIDFTSKEGWQVAFAENAQFDVIKADGIVTLTYSK
;
A
#
# COMPACT_ATOMS: atom_id res chain seq x y z
N PHE A 1 -35.28 -33.10 -13.37
CA PHE A 1 -35.80 -31.73 -13.55
C PHE A 1 -34.67 -30.75 -13.30
N ILE A 2 -34.20 -30.12 -14.38
CA ILE A 2 -33.25 -29.01 -14.34
C ILE A 2 -34.05 -27.77 -13.95
N LEU A 3 -33.61 -27.03 -12.93
CA LEU A 3 -33.97 -25.62 -12.78
C LEU A 3 -32.69 -24.81 -12.74
N GLN A 4 -32.37 -24.32 -13.93
CA GLN A 4 -31.50 -23.20 -14.20
C GLN A 4 -32.16 -21.94 -13.63
N THR A 5 -31.54 -21.32 -12.65
CA THR A 5 -31.76 -19.89 -12.36
C THR A 5 -30.40 -19.21 -12.40
N ARG A 6 -30.14 -18.49 -13.49
CA ARG A 6 -29.06 -17.49 -13.52
C ARG A 6 -29.53 -16.27 -12.71
N PRO A 7 -28.77 -15.79 -11.72
CA PRO A 7 -28.89 -14.41 -11.29
C PRO A 7 -27.99 -13.55 -12.18
N SER A 8 -28.65 -12.69 -12.94
CA SER A 8 -28.07 -11.58 -13.69
C SER A 8 -27.47 -10.55 -12.73
N VAL A 9 -26.29 -10.01 -13.10
CA VAL A 9 -25.66 -8.78 -12.59
C VAL A 9 -25.64 -8.64 -11.05
N VAL A 10 -24.68 -9.28 -10.40
CA VAL A 10 -24.34 -8.96 -9.01
C VAL A 10 -23.40 -7.76 -9.05
N GLY A 11 -23.95 -6.57 -8.79
CA GLY A 11 -23.13 -5.41 -8.42
C GLY A 11 -22.25 -5.79 -7.24
N SER A 12 -20.94 -5.72 -7.41
CA SER A 12 -19.98 -6.11 -6.39
C SER A 12 -20.16 -5.18 -5.19
N PHE A 13 -20.79 -5.67 -4.12
CA PHE A 13 -20.72 -5.01 -2.82
C PHE A 13 -19.26 -5.12 -2.37
N ILE A 14 -18.49 -4.05 -2.56
CA ILE A 14 -17.16 -3.94 -1.95
C ILE A 14 -17.40 -3.97 -0.44
N ILE A 15 -17.10 -5.09 0.23
CA ILE A 15 -16.99 -5.13 1.68
C ILE A 15 -15.70 -4.38 2.02
N GLY A 16 -15.82 -3.11 2.43
CA GLY A 16 -14.69 -2.26 2.78
C GLY A 16 -14.88 -0.81 2.33
N ASN A 17 -13.93 0.06 2.70
CA ASN A 17 -13.94 1.47 2.32
C ASN A 17 -13.64 1.63 0.80
N PRO A 18 -14.60 2.10 -0.01
CA PRO A 18 -14.43 2.16 -1.47
C PRO A 18 -13.32 3.12 -1.90
N ILE A 19 -13.05 4.15 -1.09
CA ILE A 19 -11.96 5.11 -1.35
C ILE A 19 -10.61 4.38 -1.27
N ILE A 20 -10.42 3.55 -0.25
CA ILE A 20 -9.19 2.77 -0.06
C ILE A 20 -8.99 1.77 -1.20
N PHE A 21 -10.05 1.09 -1.62
CA PHE A 21 -9.98 0.18 -2.77
C PHE A 21 -9.51 0.92 -4.04
N ILE A 22 -10.11 2.08 -4.32
CA ILE A 22 -9.74 2.91 -5.48
C ILE A 22 -8.30 3.41 -5.36
N ASN A 23 -7.89 3.91 -4.19
CA ASN A 23 -6.54 4.44 -3.99
C ASN A 23 -5.47 3.36 -4.08
N ASN A 24 -5.71 2.17 -3.52
CA ASN A 24 -4.81 1.02 -3.67
C ASN A 24 -4.61 0.65 -5.15
N GLN A 25 -5.69 0.64 -5.95
CA GLN A 25 -5.61 0.36 -7.38
C GLN A 25 -4.91 1.47 -8.17
N LYS A 26 -5.15 2.74 -7.83
CA LYS A 26 -4.42 3.85 -8.43
C LYS A 26 -2.92 3.76 -8.11
N LEU A 27 -2.55 3.44 -6.87
CA LEU A 27 -1.16 3.27 -6.45
C LEU A 27 -0.47 2.18 -7.26
N GLU A 28 -1.09 0.99 -7.32
CA GLU A 28 -0.56 -0.14 -8.08
C GLU A 28 -0.31 0.25 -9.54
N ASN A 29 -1.32 0.83 -10.20
CA ASN A 29 -1.20 1.26 -11.59
C ASN A 29 -0.12 2.33 -11.78
N SER A 30 -0.05 3.30 -10.88
CA SER A 30 0.97 4.36 -10.92
C SER A 30 2.38 3.77 -10.86
N ILE A 31 2.68 2.96 -9.84
CA ILE A 31 4.01 2.36 -9.64
C ILE A 31 4.39 1.46 -10.83
N ARG A 32 3.46 0.61 -11.28
CA ARG A 32 3.73 -0.32 -12.38
C ARG A 32 3.91 0.38 -13.73
N SER A 33 3.40 1.61 -13.88
CA SER A 33 3.55 2.42 -15.09
C SER A 33 4.85 3.23 -15.16
N ILE A 34 5.60 3.35 -14.04
CA ILE A 34 6.86 4.12 -13.99
C ILE A 34 7.82 3.58 -15.03
N ASP A 35 8.36 4.43 -15.89
CA ASP A 35 9.38 4.13 -16.90
C ASP A 35 10.73 4.79 -16.62
N ASN A 36 10.75 5.83 -15.79
CA ASN A 36 11.96 6.52 -15.34
C ASN A 36 12.85 5.64 -14.45
N GLN A 37 14.14 5.94 -14.45
CA GLN A 37 15.13 5.29 -13.57
C GLN A 37 15.07 5.81 -12.12
N THR A 38 14.56 7.02 -11.92
CA THR A 38 14.37 7.65 -10.62
C THR A 38 13.03 8.38 -10.57
N VAL A 39 12.42 8.43 -9.40
CA VAL A 39 11.12 9.08 -9.16
C VAL A 39 11.10 9.76 -7.79
N GLN A 40 10.29 10.81 -7.64
CA GLN A 40 9.93 11.31 -6.32
C GLN A 40 8.67 10.63 -5.84
N LEU A 41 8.59 10.32 -4.54
CA LEU A 41 7.43 9.64 -3.95
C LEU A 41 6.12 10.39 -4.24
N ASN A 42 6.13 11.72 -4.12
CA ASN A 42 4.96 12.56 -4.37
C ASN A 42 4.45 12.49 -5.82
N ASP A 43 5.35 12.23 -6.78
CA ASP A 43 4.97 12.07 -8.20
C ASP A 43 4.37 10.68 -8.47
N VAL A 44 4.66 9.71 -7.58
CA VAL A 44 4.18 8.32 -7.69
C VAL A 44 2.83 8.13 -7.01
N ILE A 45 2.56 8.79 -5.88
CA ILE A 45 1.33 8.57 -5.11
C ILE A 45 0.16 9.41 -5.68
N PRO A 46 -0.86 8.79 -6.30
CA PRO A 46 -1.87 9.51 -7.08
C PRO A 46 -3.11 9.92 -6.27
N PHE A 47 -2.92 10.27 -5.01
CA PHE A 47 -3.97 10.71 -4.06
C PHE A 47 -3.34 11.55 -2.96
N GLU A 48 -4.17 12.26 -2.19
CA GLU A 48 -3.72 13.06 -1.06
C GLU A 48 -3.37 12.17 0.15
N TRP A 49 -2.25 12.49 0.81
CA TRP A 49 -1.77 11.84 2.03
C TRP A 49 -0.89 12.84 2.80
N ASP A 50 -0.80 12.66 4.11
CA ASP A 50 0.09 13.41 5.01
C ASP A 50 1.29 12.56 5.43
N THR A 51 1.02 11.30 5.78
CA THR A 51 2.04 10.39 6.28
C THR A 51 1.90 9.02 5.63
N LEU A 52 3.02 8.45 5.20
CA LEU A 52 3.17 7.05 4.83
C LEU A 52 3.80 6.31 6.01
N TYR A 53 3.21 5.19 6.41
CA TYR A 53 3.77 4.26 7.37
C TYR A 53 4.10 2.94 6.67
N THR A 54 5.22 2.34 7.07
CA THR A 54 5.58 0.97 6.71
C THR A 54 5.71 0.17 7.99
N PHE A 55 5.38 -1.12 7.95
CA PHE A 55 5.45 -1.98 9.12
C PHE A 55 6.14 -3.29 8.77
N GLY A 56 6.86 -3.85 9.74
CA GLY A 56 7.45 -5.17 9.59
C GLY A 56 6.42 -6.30 9.71
N ALA A 57 6.93 -7.52 9.73
CA ALA A 57 6.14 -8.69 10.07
C ALA A 57 5.67 -8.61 11.53
N TYR A 58 4.61 -9.34 11.83
CA TYR A 58 4.03 -9.53 13.16
C TYR A 58 3.47 -8.26 13.82
N SER A 59 3.28 -7.17 13.06
CA SER A 59 2.61 -5.98 13.57
C SER A 59 1.10 -6.24 13.74
N SER A 60 0.66 -6.18 14.99
CA SER A 60 -0.76 -6.26 15.35
C SER A 60 -1.49 -4.97 15.00
N LYS A 61 -2.81 -5.06 14.87
CA LYS A 61 -3.65 -3.86 14.65
C LYS A 61 -3.50 -2.85 15.78
N GLU A 62 -3.47 -3.30 17.02
CA GLU A 62 -3.36 -2.42 18.20
C GLU A 62 -2.05 -1.63 18.19
N GLU A 63 -0.92 -2.29 17.91
CA GLU A 63 0.38 -1.61 17.78
C GLU A 63 0.38 -0.60 16.63
N ILE A 64 -0.27 -0.93 15.50
CA ILE A 64 -0.40 0.01 14.38
C ILE A 64 -1.25 1.21 14.78
N GLU A 65 -2.40 1.01 15.44
CA GLU A 65 -3.27 2.09 15.93
C GLU A 65 -2.55 3.00 16.94
N ASP A 66 -1.74 2.42 17.83
CA ASP A 66 -0.92 3.17 18.78
C ASP A 66 0.17 4.01 18.08
N ILE A 67 0.79 3.47 17.03
CA ILE A 67 1.81 4.18 16.24
C ILE A 67 1.21 5.33 15.43
N ILE A 68 0.07 5.11 14.76
CA ILE A 68 -0.54 6.14 13.91
C ILE A 68 -1.35 7.15 14.72
N GLY A 69 -1.67 6.85 15.99
CA GLY A 69 -2.35 7.76 16.91
C GLY A 69 -3.87 7.82 16.76
N PHE A 70 -4.47 6.94 15.94
CA PHE A 70 -5.91 6.85 15.74
C PHE A 70 -6.35 5.44 15.39
N LYS A 71 -7.63 5.15 15.65
CA LYS A 71 -8.24 3.85 15.34
C LYS A 71 -8.83 3.82 13.95
N SER A 72 -8.72 2.67 13.27
CA SER A 72 -9.33 2.51 11.95
C SER A 72 -9.73 1.07 11.66
N ALA A 73 -10.92 0.88 11.10
CA ALA A 73 -11.37 -0.42 10.60
C ALA A 73 -10.57 -0.88 9.37
N ASP A 74 -9.86 0.02 8.70
CA ASP A 74 -9.18 -0.21 7.43
C ASP A 74 -7.69 -0.62 7.57
N ILE A 75 -7.23 -0.78 8.81
CA ILE A 75 -5.90 -1.31 9.12
C ILE A 75 -5.91 -2.83 8.93
N LYS A 76 -4.91 -3.33 8.22
CA LYS A 76 -4.66 -4.76 8.04
C LYS A 76 -3.55 -5.17 8.99
N GLU A 77 -3.79 -6.18 9.82
CA GLU A 77 -2.73 -6.77 10.65
C GLU A 77 -1.85 -7.70 9.81
N ASN A 78 -0.54 -7.74 10.09
CA ASN A 78 0.39 -8.68 9.48
C ASN A 78 0.93 -9.66 10.52
N ASN A 79 0.06 -10.42 11.17
CA ASN A 79 0.41 -11.33 12.27
C ASN A 79 0.99 -12.69 11.82
N ILE A 80 1.21 -12.91 10.52
CA ILE A 80 1.47 -14.26 9.97
C ILE A 80 2.82 -14.38 9.28
N ASN A 81 3.26 -13.39 8.50
CA ASN A 81 4.30 -13.62 7.49
C ASN A 81 5.33 -12.50 7.35
N GLU A 82 6.59 -12.91 7.20
CA GLU A 82 7.70 -12.07 6.77
C GLU A 82 7.69 -11.83 5.25
N GLY A 83 8.36 -10.76 4.82
CA GLY A 83 8.57 -10.46 3.39
C GLY A 83 7.36 -9.87 2.65
N MET A 84 6.29 -9.48 3.36
CA MET A 84 5.19 -8.74 2.77
C MET A 84 5.47 -7.25 2.73
N VAL A 85 5.04 -6.60 1.64
CA VAL A 85 4.86 -5.15 1.59
C VAL A 85 3.72 -4.80 2.52
N HIS A 86 3.95 -3.93 3.49
CA HIS A 86 2.93 -3.40 4.38
C HIS A 86 3.01 -1.87 4.40
N LEU A 87 2.07 -1.21 3.73
CA LEU A 87 2.02 0.25 3.59
C LEU A 87 0.68 0.78 4.05
N LEU A 88 0.69 1.85 4.84
CA LEU A 88 -0.49 2.57 5.29
C LEU A 88 -0.32 4.06 5.00
N PHE A 89 -1.20 4.62 4.19
CA PHE A 89 -1.23 6.06 3.92
C PHE A 89 -2.35 6.69 4.75
N ALA A 90 -2.02 7.77 5.47
CA ALA A 90 -2.96 8.52 6.30
C ALA A 90 -3.12 9.96 5.82
N LYS A 91 -4.33 10.50 5.97
CA LYS A 91 -4.70 11.90 5.73
C LYS A 91 -5.69 12.33 6.81
N ASP A 92 -5.45 13.43 7.51
CA ASP A 92 -6.34 13.97 8.55
C ASP A 92 -6.90 12.90 9.52
N ASP A 93 -5.99 12.10 10.11
CA ASP A 93 -6.30 10.98 11.03
C ASP A 93 -7.23 9.90 10.44
N LYS A 94 -7.17 9.69 9.11
CA LYS A 94 -7.90 8.63 8.41
C LYS A 94 -6.97 7.86 7.50
N VAL A 95 -7.20 6.54 7.41
CA VAL A 95 -6.54 5.71 6.40
C VAL A 95 -7.13 6.01 5.03
N VAL A 96 -6.27 6.35 4.07
CA VAL A 96 -6.65 6.61 2.67
C VAL A 96 -6.15 5.55 1.70
N ALA A 97 -5.13 4.77 2.07
CA ALA A 97 -4.71 3.56 1.36
C ALA A 97 -4.08 2.56 2.35
N SER A 98 -4.31 1.26 2.12
CA SER A 98 -3.85 0.16 3.01
C SER A 98 -3.47 -1.08 2.20
N ILE A 99 -2.18 -1.33 2.09
CA ILE A 99 -1.58 -2.36 1.26
C ILE A 99 -0.91 -3.38 2.16
N LEU A 100 -1.27 -4.64 1.99
CA LEU A 100 -0.61 -5.78 2.63
C LEU A 100 -0.56 -6.92 1.61
N GLY A 101 0.64 -7.38 1.27
CA GLY A 101 0.80 -8.51 0.36
C GLY A 101 2.23 -8.73 -0.11
N TYR A 102 2.49 -9.89 -0.71
CA TYR A 102 3.78 -10.17 -1.33
C TYR A 102 3.96 -9.34 -2.60
N SER A 103 5.18 -8.84 -2.80
CA SER A 103 5.55 -8.07 -4.01
C SER A 103 5.30 -8.86 -5.30
N SER A 104 5.46 -10.18 -5.27
CA SER A 104 5.14 -11.09 -6.39
C SER A 104 3.65 -11.10 -6.76
N ASN A 105 2.76 -10.84 -5.81
CA ASN A 105 1.32 -10.75 -6.07
C ASN A 105 0.88 -9.33 -6.44
N LEU A 106 1.55 -8.31 -5.87
CA LEU A 106 1.26 -6.89 -6.12
C LEU A 106 1.86 -6.39 -7.44
N GLY A 107 2.96 -7.00 -7.90
CA GLY A 107 3.75 -6.52 -9.02
C GLY A 107 4.63 -5.31 -8.69
N TYR A 108 4.77 -4.95 -7.41
CA TYR A 108 5.65 -3.88 -6.95
C TYR A 108 6.11 -4.05 -5.50
N SER A 109 7.16 -3.32 -5.13
CA SER A 109 7.65 -3.14 -3.77
C SER A 109 8.15 -1.71 -3.56
N ILE A 110 8.04 -1.20 -2.34
CA ILE A 110 8.67 0.06 -1.94
C ILE A 110 9.57 -0.23 -0.75
N ASP A 111 10.87 -0.07 -0.95
CA ASP A 111 11.92 -0.40 0.00
C ASP A 111 12.52 0.88 0.58
N PHE A 112 12.46 0.97 1.91
CA PHE A 112 12.93 2.09 2.70
C PHE A 112 14.16 1.73 3.56
N THR A 113 14.77 0.56 3.36
CA THR A 113 15.84 -0.03 4.22
C THR A 113 17.05 0.84 4.49
N SER A 114 17.28 1.91 3.74
CA SER A 114 18.32 2.90 4.04
C SER A 114 17.99 3.83 5.22
N LYS A 115 16.76 3.80 5.75
CA LYS A 115 16.38 4.51 6.97
C LYS A 115 16.23 3.51 8.09
N GLU A 116 17.14 3.57 9.06
CA GLU A 116 17.01 2.82 10.31
C GLU A 116 15.74 3.26 11.05
N GLY A 117 14.83 2.32 11.26
CA GLY A 117 13.56 2.53 11.95
C GLY A 117 12.41 1.80 11.26
N TRP A 118 11.56 1.12 12.03
CA TRP A 118 10.34 0.43 11.55
C TRP A 118 9.24 1.43 11.14
N GLN A 119 9.64 2.67 10.89
CA GLN A 119 8.82 3.87 10.92
C GLN A 119 9.50 4.86 9.99
N VAL A 120 8.92 5.09 8.82
CA VAL A 120 9.42 6.14 7.92
C VAL A 120 8.28 7.07 7.57
N ALA A 121 8.12 8.14 8.35
CA ALA A 121 7.39 9.31 7.89
C ALA A 121 8.21 9.99 6.79
N PHE A 122 7.70 10.03 5.57
CA PHE A 122 8.34 10.76 4.49
C PHE A 122 7.99 12.25 4.57
N ALA A 123 9.03 13.08 4.62
CA ALA A 123 8.92 14.48 4.22
C ALA A 123 8.81 14.55 2.68
N GLU A 124 8.16 15.59 2.18
CA GLU A 124 8.03 15.88 0.75
C GLU A 124 9.39 15.74 0.00
N ASN A 125 9.35 15.25 -1.24
CA ASN A 125 10.49 15.10 -2.18
C ASN A 125 11.46 13.93 -1.94
N ALA A 126 11.04 12.88 -1.25
CA ALA A 126 11.83 11.64 -1.16
C ALA A 126 12.03 11.00 -2.54
N GLN A 127 13.29 10.76 -2.91
CA GLN A 127 13.66 10.18 -4.19
C GLN A 127 13.92 8.68 -4.06
N PHE A 128 13.48 7.94 -5.08
CA PHE A 128 13.64 6.50 -5.20
C PHE A 128 14.29 6.15 -6.52
N ASP A 129 15.19 5.18 -6.48
CA ASP A 129 15.68 4.50 -7.66
C ASP A 129 14.70 3.39 -8.05
N VAL A 130 14.53 3.19 -9.35
CA VAL A 130 13.53 2.27 -9.91
C VAL A 130 14.23 1.07 -10.50
N ILE A 131 13.93 -0.12 -9.99
CA ILE A 131 14.42 -1.40 -10.50
C ILE A 131 13.24 -2.21 -11.00
N LYS A 132 13.32 -2.72 -12.23
CA LYS A 132 12.33 -3.64 -12.79
C LYS A 132 12.97 -5.00 -13.02
N ALA A 133 12.52 -5.99 -12.28
CA ALA A 133 12.98 -7.37 -12.40
C ALA A 133 11.81 -8.32 -12.15
N ASP A 134 11.74 -9.43 -12.89
CA ASP A 134 10.75 -10.49 -12.69
C ASP A 134 9.28 -10.02 -12.65
N GLY A 135 8.96 -8.96 -13.41
CA GLY A 135 7.62 -8.37 -13.44
C GLY A 135 7.25 -7.52 -12.22
N ILE A 136 8.21 -7.28 -11.32
CA ILE A 136 8.08 -6.46 -10.12
C ILE A 136 8.80 -5.12 -10.33
N VAL A 137 8.10 -4.03 -10.05
CA VAL A 137 8.71 -2.69 -9.96
C VAL A 137 9.09 -2.41 -8.50
N THR A 138 10.38 -2.32 -8.22
CA THR A 138 10.91 -2.01 -6.90
C THR A 138 11.38 -0.57 -6.86
N LEU A 139 10.86 0.19 -5.90
CA LEU A 139 11.33 1.53 -5.56
C LEU A 139 12.26 1.43 -4.36
N THR A 140 13.52 1.81 -4.51
CA THR A 140 14.50 1.81 -3.40
C THR A 140 14.87 3.24 -3.05
N TYR A 141 14.71 3.62 -1.78
CA TYR A 141 15.04 4.99 -1.36
C TYR A 141 16.49 5.34 -1.67
N SER A 142 16.71 6.51 -2.28
CA SER A 142 18.05 6.97 -2.66
C SER A 142 18.43 8.35 -2.13
N LYS A 143 17.46 9.25 -1.88
CA LYS A 143 17.74 10.59 -1.32
C LYS A 143 16.53 11.23 -0.63
#